data_AF-A0A7W3IZ13-F1
#
_entry.id   AF-A0A7W3IZ13-F1
#
_cell.length_a   1.000
_cell.length_b   1.000
_cell.length_c   1.000
_cell.angle_alpha   90.00
_cell.angle_beta   90.00
_cell.angle_gamma   90.00
#
_symmetry.space_group_name_H-M   'P 1'
#
loop_
_entity.id
_entity.type
_entity.pdbx_description
1 polymer ?
#
loop_
_entity_poly.entity_id
_entity_poly.type
_entity_poly.pdbx_seq_one_letter_code
_entity_poly.pdbx_strand_id
1 'polypeptide(L)'
;MTTIHSTSVNTEGPGEALQDLARRVQSIHDPREISSVLGSVSAGLAVLAQALHQLGQFHDGPARERAWTNGSSRTGTAASYRVSWELHRAAEIIHQVSTGLDRAHEVEATITYATEHSAELPDVARAVPERGLLL
;
A
#
# COMPACT_ATOMS: atom_id res chain seq x y z
N MET A 1 -37.23 -26.24 -3.76
CA MET A 1 -36.76 -25.13 -4.60
C MET A 1 -36.10 -24.13 -3.66
N THR A 2 -34.77 -24.15 -3.57
CA THR A 2 -34.01 -23.33 -2.61
C THR A 2 -33.59 -22.06 -3.33
N THR A 3 -34.14 -20.92 -2.92
CA THR A 3 -33.71 -19.61 -3.40
C THR A 3 -32.34 -19.33 -2.79
N ILE A 4 -31.29 -19.40 -3.61
CA ILE A 4 -29.95 -18.98 -3.19
C ILE A 4 -29.99 -17.45 -3.17
N HIS A 5 -29.93 -16.86 -1.98
CA HIS A 5 -29.67 -15.43 -1.84
C HIS A 5 -28.32 -15.16 -2.51
N SER A 6 -28.36 -14.57 -3.70
CA SER A 6 -27.16 -14.03 -4.32
C SER A 6 -26.80 -12.80 -3.51
N THR A 7 -25.97 -12.97 -2.50
CA THR A 7 -25.26 -11.88 -1.86
C THR A 7 -24.42 -11.27 -2.96
N SER A 8 -24.90 -10.17 -3.55
CA SER A 8 -24.07 -9.31 -4.39
C SER A 8 -22.93 -8.85 -3.49
N VAL A 9 -21.79 -9.54 -3.55
CA VAL A 9 -20.52 -8.98 -3.10
C VAL A 9 -20.39 -7.69 -3.89
N ASN A 10 -20.60 -6.55 -3.24
CA ASN A 10 -20.19 -5.26 -3.78
C ASN A 10 -18.67 -5.38 -3.91
N THR A 11 -18.21 -5.75 -5.10
CA THR A 11 -16.79 -5.70 -5.42
C THR A 11 -16.45 -4.23 -5.49
N GLU A 12 -15.97 -3.66 -4.39
CA GLU A 12 -15.38 -2.32 -4.37
C GLU A 12 -14.41 -2.24 -5.54
N GLY A 13 -14.63 -1.25 -6.40
CA GLY A 13 -13.75 -1.05 -7.54
C GLY A 13 -12.35 -0.65 -7.06
N PRO A 14 -11.28 -0.90 -7.84
CA PRO A 14 -9.93 -0.47 -7.47
C PRO A 14 -9.84 1.04 -7.18
N GLY A 15 -10.70 1.86 -7.82
CA GLY A 15 -10.80 3.30 -7.52
C GLY A 15 -11.43 3.62 -6.16
N GLU A 16 -12.41 2.83 -5.70
CA GLU A 16 -13.00 2.99 -4.37
C GLU A 16 -12.01 2.57 -3.29
N ALA A 17 -11.32 1.45 -3.47
CA ALA A 17 -10.28 1.00 -2.53
C ALA A 17 -9.16 2.05 -2.35
N LEU A 18 -8.75 2.72 -3.43
CA LEU A 18 -7.76 3.81 -3.36
C LEU A 18 -8.31 5.07 -2.67
N GLN A 19 -9.58 5.41 -2.89
CA GLN A 19 -10.24 6.53 -2.19
C GLN A 19 -10.39 6.24 -0.71
N ASP A 20 -10.75 5.01 -0.35
CA ASP A 20 -10.85 4.56 1.02
C ASP A 20 -9.50 4.56 1.72
N LEU A 21 -8.44 4.12 1.04
CA LEU A 21 -7.08 4.25 1.53
C LEU A 21 -6.67 5.71 1.75
N ALA A 22 -6.94 6.59 0.79
CA ALA A 22 -6.64 8.02 0.91
C ALA A 22 -7.39 8.66 2.09
N ARG A 23 -8.67 8.29 2.30
CA ARG A 23 -9.46 8.74 3.45
C ARG A 23 -8.85 8.25 4.76
N ARG A 24 -8.39 7.00 4.80
CA ARG A 24 -7.77 6.39 5.98
C ARG A 24 -6.45 7.07 6.35
N VAL A 25 -5.61 7.40 5.37
CA VAL A 25 -4.40 8.21 5.55
C VAL A 25 -4.71 9.58 6.13
N GLN A 26 -5.77 10.23 5.65
CA GLN A 26 -6.20 11.55 6.11
C GLN A 26 -6.73 11.55 7.56
N SER A 27 -7.23 10.40 8.04
CA SER A 27 -7.81 10.24 9.38
C SER A 27 -6.88 9.59 10.41
N ILE A 28 -5.58 9.43 10.10
CA ILE A 28 -4.61 8.88 11.07
C ILE A 28 -4.46 9.87 12.23
N HIS A 29 -4.90 9.44 13.41
CA HIS A 29 -4.74 10.18 14.66
C HIS A 29 -3.86 9.45 15.66
N ASP A 30 -3.81 8.12 15.60
CA ASP A 30 -2.85 7.30 16.35
C ASP A 30 -1.69 6.91 15.42
N PRO A 31 -0.44 7.35 15.68
CA PRO A 31 0.73 6.93 14.91
C PRO A 31 0.90 5.42 14.81
N ARG A 32 0.33 4.63 15.73
CA ARG A 32 0.36 3.16 15.68
C ARG A 32 -0.39 2.59 14.48
N GLU A 33 -1.28 3.36 13.85
CA GLU A 33 -1.99 2.95 12.64
C GLU A 33 -1.10 3.00 11.39
N ILE A 34 0.02 3.74 11.42
CA ILE A 34 0.89 3.97 10.26
C ILE A 34 1.43 2.66 9.69
N SER A 35 1.88 1.72 10.52
CA SER A 35 2.36 0.41 10.05
C SER A 35 1.28 -0.39 9.31
N SER A 36 0.02 -0.34 9.78
CA SER A 36 -1.09 -1.01 9.11
C SER A 36 -1.40 -0.37 7.74
N VAL A 37 -1.34 0.97 7.69
CA VAL A 37 -1.54 1.73 6.46
C VAL A 37 -0.42 1.42 5.46
N LEU A 38 0.86 1.45 5.87
CA LEU A 38 2.00 1.10 5.02
C LEU A 38 1.89 -0.33 4.46
N GLY A 39 1.53 -1.30 5.30
CA GLY A 39 1.30 -2.67 4.85
C GLY A 39 0.18 -2.79 3.83
N SER A 40 -0.93 -2.06 4.03
CA SER A 40 -2.07 -2.05 3.10
C SER A 40 -1.70 -1.42 1.75
N VAL A 41 -0.92 -0.34 1.76
CA VAL A 41 -0.41 0.29 0.53
C VAL A 41 0.51 -0.68 -0.21
N SER A 42 1.46 -1.32 0.48
CA SER A 42 2.41 -2.27 -0.13
C SER A 42 1.68 -3.42 -0.82
N ALA A 43 0.66 -4.00 -0.16
CA ALA A 43 -0.18 -5.04 -0.75
C ALA A 43 -0.96 -4.56 -1.99
N GLY A 44 -1.54 -3.35 -1.94
CA GLY A 44 -2.25 -2.77 -3.07
C GLY A 44 -1.35 -2.53 -4.28
N LEU A 45 -0.13 -2.03 -4.06
CA LEU A 45 0.87 -1.83 -5.11
C LEU A 45 1.31 -3.15 -5.75
N ALA A 46 1.48 -4.22 -4.97
CA ALA A 46 1.81 -5.54 -5.50
C ALA A 46 0.72 -6.07 -6.45
N VAL A 47 -0.56 -5.93 -6.08
CA VAL A 47 -1.70 -6.32 -6.92
C VAL A 47 -1.74 -5.47 -8.20
N LEU A 48 -1.50 -4.14 -8.09
CA LEU A 48 -1.48 -3.26 -9.25
C LEU A 48 -0.35 -3.60 -10.22
N ALA A 49 0.86 -3.86 -9.72
CA ALA A 49 2.00 -4.28 -10.54
C ALA A 49 1.66 -5.58 -11.30
N GLN A 50 1.06 -6.56 -10.61
CA GLN A 50 0.63 -7.81 -11.23
C GLN A 50 -0.40 -7.57 -12.35
N ALA A 51 -1.40 -6.71 -12.11
CA ALA A 51 -2.41 -6.36 -13.12
C ALA A 51 -1.78 -5.70 -14.36
N LEU A 52 -0.81 -4.81 -14.16
CA LEU A 52 -0.08 -4.17 -15.26
C LEU A 52 0.77 -5.16 -16.06
N HIS A 53 1.44 -6.12 -15.40
CA HIS A 53 2.13 -7.20 -16.11
C HIS A 53 1.15 -8.05 -16.92
N GLN A 54 -0.02 -8.39 -16.38
CA GLN A 54 -1.03 -9.17 -17.10
C GLN A 54 -1.55 -8.42 -18.35
N LEU A 55 -1.78 -7.12 -18.24
CA LEU A 55 -2.14 -6.28 -19.38
C LEU A 55 -1.00 -6.20 -20.41
N GLY A 56 0.26 -6.09 -19.97
CA GLY A 56 1.43 -6.11 -20.85
C GLY A 56 1.54 -7.43 -21.63
N GLN A 57 1.41 -8.56 -20.93
CA GLN A 57 1.42 -9.91 -21.54
C GLN A 57 0.31 -10.08 -22.58
N PHE A 58 -0.88 -9.51 -22.35
CA PHE A 58 -1.95 -9.52 -23.33
C PHE A 58 -1.55 -8.76 -24.62
N HIS A 59 -0.81 -7.67 -24.48
CA HIS A 59 -0.26 -6.89 -25.58
C HIS A 59 0.95 -7.53 -26.28
N ASP A 60 1.66 -8.45 -25.63
CA ASP A 60 2.72 -9.26 -26.24
C ASP A 60 2.18 -10.43 -27.09
N GLY A 61 1.02 -10.98 -26.70
CA GLY A 61 0.40 -12.12 -27.39
C GLY A 61 -0.89 -11.75 -28.13
N PRO A 62 -2.08 -12.01 -27.55
CA PRO A 62 -3.34 -11.98 -28.29
C PRO A 62 -3.67 -10.65 -28.96
N ALA A 63 -3.36 -9.50 -28.34
CA ALA A 63 -3.64 -8.21 -28.94
C ALA A 63 -2.70 -7.91 -30.11
N ARG A 64 -1.43 -8.32 -30.01
CA ARG A 64 -0.43 -8.14 -31.06
C ARG A 64 -0.80 -8.90 -32.33
N GLU A 65 -1.29 -10.13 -32.20
CA GLU A 65 -1.72 -10.96 -33.34
C GLU A 65 -2.90 -10.35 -34.10
N ARG A 66 -3.74 -9.56 -33.42
CA ARG A 66 -4.92 -8.89 -33.99
C ARG A 66 -4.68 -7.42 -34.28
N ALA A 67 -3.48 -6.91 -34.02
CA ALA A 67 -3.19 -5.49 -34.10
C ALA A 67 -3.12 -5.03 -35.56
N TRP A 68 -3.95 -4.04 -35.89
CA TRP A 68 -3.99 -3.42 -37.20
C TRP A 68 -4.20 -1.92 -37.05
N THR A 69 -3.30 -1.11 -37.59
CA THR A 69 -3.41 0.36 -37.57
C THR A 69 -3.03 0.92 -38.94
N ASN A 70 -3.75 1.95 -39.40
CA ASN A 70 -3.49 2.64 -40.67
C ASN A 70 -3.29 1.69 -41.87
N GLY A 71 -4.08 0.62 -41.97
CA GLY A 71 -3.97 -0.34 -43.08
C GLY A 71 -2.76 -1.28 -43.00
N SER A 72 -2.05 -1.36 -41.87
CA SER A 72 -0.80 -2.13 -41.72
C SER A 72 -0.77 -2.94 -40.42
N SER A 73 -0.67 -4.27 -40.56
CA SER A 73 -0.40 -5.17 -39.44
C SER A 73 0.96 -4.90 -38.78
N ARG A 74 1.96 -4.49 -39.55
CA ARG A 74 3.30 -4.18 -39.01
C ARG A 74 3.26 -2.99 -38.06
N THR A 75 2.55 -1.93 -38.45
CA THR A 75 2.38 -0.72 -37.63
C THR A 75 1.54 -1.04 -36.40
N GLY A 76 0.50 -1.87 -36.54
CA GLY A 76 -0.29 -2.36 -35.40
C GLY A 76 0.54 -3.18 -34.42
N THR A 77 1.35 -4.11 -34.92
CA THR A 77 2.26 -4.94 -34.12
C THR A 77 3.25 -4.09 -33.31
N ALA A 78 3.87 -3.09 -33.95
CA ALA A 78 4.80 -2.19 -33.28
C ALA A 78 4.11 -1.36 -32.19
N ALA A 79 2.89 -0.89 -32.44
CA ALA A 79 2.09 -0.18 -31.44
C ALA A 79 1.73 -1.06 -30.24
N SER A 80 1.30 -2.32 -30.48
CA SER A 80 1.00 -3.26 -29.39
C SER A 80 2.23 -3.54 -28.53
N TYR A 81 3.39 -3.75 -29.15
CA TYR A 81 4.65 -3.92 -28.42
C TYR A 81 5.00 -2.71 -27.57
N ARG A 82 4.79 -1.49 -28.10
CA ARG A 82 5.04 -0.26 -27.32
C ARG A 82 4.15 -0.18 -26.08
N VAL A 83 2.87 -0.53 -26.21
CA VAL A 83 1.95 -0.56 -25.06
C VAL A 83 2.42 -1.58 -24.02
N SER A 84 2.75 -2.80 -24.43
CA SER A 84 3.30 -3.82 -23.53
C SER A 84 4.51 -3.32 -22.75
N TRP A 85 5.48 -2.74 -23.47
CA TRP A 85 6.71 -2.23 -22.85
C TRP A 85 6.43 -1.17 -21.77
N GLU A 86 5.55 -0.20 -22.04
CA GLU A 86 5.23 0.84 -21.06
C GLU A 86 4.49 0.25 -19.83
N LEU A 87 3.61 -0.74 -20.04
CA LEU A 87 2.89 -1.40 -18.95
C LEU A 87 3.83 -2.19 -18.03
N HIS A 88 4.75 -2.96 -18.61
CA HIS A 88 5.78 -3.65 -17.85
C HIS A 88 6.69 -2.67 -17.11
N ARG A 89 7.13 -1.61 -17.78
CA ARG A 89 7.94 -0.56 -17.13
C ARG A 89 7.22 0.10 -15.96
N ALA A 90 5.92 0.37 -16.09
CA ALA A 90 5.12 0.93 -14.99
C ALA A 90 5.03 -0.04 -13.80
N ALA A 91 4.87 -1.34 -14.05
CA ALA A 91 4.86 -2.36 -13.00
C ALA A 91 6.20 -2.42 -12.24
N GLU A 92 7.33 -2.33 -12.94
CA GLU A 92 8.67 -2.29 -12.32
C GLU A 92 8.89 -1.03 -11.47
N ILE A 93 8.37 0.13 -11.91
CA ILE A 93 8.42 1.36 -11.12
C ILE A 93 7.59 1.20 -9.84
N ILE A 94 6.42 0.58 -9.92
CA ILE A 94 5.59 0.29 -8.74
C ILE A 94 6.34 -0.65 -7.77
N HIS A 95 7.01 -1.68 -8.28
CA HIS A 95 7.82 -2.57 -7.44
C HIS A 95 8.95 -1.81 -6.70
N GLN A 96 9.60 -0.86 -7.38
CA GLN A 96 10.60 0.01 -6.74
C GLN A 96 9.98 0.89 -5.64
N VAL A 97 8.78 1.41 -5.86
CA VAL A 97 8.03 2.18 -4.83
C VAL A 97 7.71 1.29 -3.63
N SER A 98 7.23 0.05 -3.84
CA SER A 98 6.98 -0.92 -2.76
C SER A 98 8.23 -1.16 -1.92
N THR A 99 9.40 -1.31 -2.57
CA THR A 99 10.67 -1.48 -1.84
C THR A 99 10.99 -0.27 -0.96
N GLY A 100 10.63 0.94 -1.38
CA GLY A 100 10.75 2.15 -0.55
C GLY A 100 9.81 2.15 0.65
N LEU A 101 8.57 1.69 0.46
CA LEU A 101 7.59 1.56 1.55
C LEU A 101 7.98 0.51 2.57
N ASP A 102 8.53 -0.63 2.12
CA ASP A 102 8.98 -1.69 3.02
C ASP A 102 10.11 -1.17 3.94
N ARG A 103 11.07 -0.41 3.39
CA ARG A 103 12.11 0.26 4.19
C ARG A 103 11.52 1.29 5.15
N ALA A 104 10.54 2.07 4.72
CA ALA A 104 9.86 3.03 5.60
C ALA A 104 9.15 2.30 6.75
N HIS A 105 8.49 1.18 6.47
CA HIS A 105 7.83 0.35 7.46
C HIS A 105 8.84 -0.26 8.45
N GLU A 106 9.98 -0.76 7.95
CA GLU A 106 11.07 -1.25 8.82
C GLU A 106 11.56 -0.18 9.80
N VAL A 107 11.74 1.07 9.33
CA VAL A 107 12.13 2.20 10.19
C VAL A 107 11.01 2.57 11.16
N GLU A 108 9.77 2.68 10.68
CA GLU A 108 8.60 3.03 11.50
C GLU A 108 8.41 2.05 12.66
N ALA A 109 8.61 0.76 12.42
CA ALA A 109 8.51 -0.29 13.44
C ALA A 109 9.53 -0.14 14.59
N THR A 110 10.57 0.68 14.43
CA THR A 110 11.54 0.97 15.49
C THR A 110 11.13 2.14 16.39
N ILE A 111 10.12 2.93 16.00
CA ILE A 111 9.72 4.14 16.71
C ILE A 111 8.74 3.79 17.83
N THR A 112 9.04 4.24 19.05
CA THR A 112 8.11 4.18 20.17
C THR A 112 7.40 5.52 20.35
N TYR A 113 6.09 5.55 20.13
CA TYR A 113 5.28 6.73 20.38
C TYR A 113 4.80 6.78 21.83
N ALA A 114 5.03 7.91 22.51
CA ALA A 114 4.50 8.15 23.84
C ALA A 114 2.97 8.27 23.77
N THR A 115 2.25 7.56 24.64
CA THR A 115 0.83 7.81 24.84
C THR A 115 0.69 9.16 25.52
N GLU A 116 -0.24 10.01 25.08
CA GLU A 116 -0.54 11.34 25.64
C GLU A 116 -1.07 11.31 27.10
N HIS A 117 -0.88 10.20 27.81
CA HIS A 117 -1.19 9.99 29.22
C HIS A 117 0.05 9.81 30.12
N SER A 118 1.28 9.95 29.59
CA SER A 118 2.51 9.90 30.40
C SER A 118 2.93 11.26 30.98
N ALA A 119 1.97 12.18 31.16
CA ALA A 119 2.19 13.47 31.82
C ALA A 119 1.48 13.53 33.18
N GLU A 120 1.66 12.51 34.03
CA GLU A 120 1.49 12.67 35.47
C GLU A 120 2.29 11.59 36.23
N LEU A 121 3.62 11.68 36.18
CA LEU A 121 4.42 11.10 37.26
C LEU A 121 4.35 12.12 38.41
N PRO A 122 3.77 11.78 39.58
CA PRO A 122 3.84 12.67 40.72
C PRO A 122 5.30 12.92 41.04
N ASP A 123 5.65 14.19 41.23
CA ASP A 123 6.93 14.62 41.79
C ASP A 123 7.16 13.80 43.06
N VAL A 124 8.04 12.80 42.97
CA VAL A 124 8.48 12.05 44.14
C VAL A 124 9.39 13.03 44.87
N ALA A 125 8.74 13.89 45.67
CA ALA A 125 9.36 14.68 46.70
C ALA A 125 10.29 13.73 47.45
N ARG A 126 11.58 13.94 47.20
CA ARG A 126 12.69 13.25 47.79
C ARG A 126 12.68 13.57 49.30
N ALA A 127 11.81 12.90 50.04
CA ALA A 127 11.90 12.87 51.49
C ALA A 127 13.15 12.05 51.81
N VAL A 128 14.23 12.77 52.12
CA VAL A 128 15.32 12.25 52.92
C VAL A 128 14.92 12.45 54.38
N PRO A 129 14.54 11.42 55.15
CA PRO A 129 14.68 11.47 56.59
C PRO A 129 16.12 11.07 56.91
N GLU A 130 16.82 11.99 57.56
CA GLU A 130 18.18 11.83 58.00
C GLU A 130 18.37 10.56 58.83
N ARG A 131 19.40 9.78 58.49
CA ARG A 131 19.95 8.78 59.39
C ARG A 131 20.69 9.49 60.52
N GLY A 132 19.96 9.87 61.56
CA GLY A 132 20.51 10.18 62.87
C GLY A 132 20.54 8.94 63.75
N LEU A 133 21.61 8.14 63.65
CA LEU A 133 22.02 7.22 64.72
C LEU A 133 22.86 8.04 65.71
N LEU A 134 22.41 8.26 66.95
CA LEU A 134 23.28 8.38 68.13
C LEU A 134 22.46 8.15 69.42
N LEU A 135 22.87 7.08 70.12
CA LEU A 135 22.79 6.75 71.57
C LEU A 135 21.43 6.72 72.28
#